data_AF-A0A8J8A8E8-F1
#
_entry.id   AF-A0A8J8A8E8-F1
#
_cell.length_a   1.000
_cell.length_b   1.000
_cell.length_c   1.000
_cell.angle_alpha   90.00
_cell.angle_beta   90.00
_cell.angle_gamma   90.00
#
_symmetry.space_group_name_H-M   'P 1'
#
loop_
_entity.id
_entity.type
_entity.pdbx_description
1 polymer ?
#
loop_
_entity_poly.entity_id
_entity_poly.type
_entity_poly.pdbx_seq_one_letter_code
_entity_poly.pdbx_strand_id
1 'polypeptide(L)'
;MIGEFRRHYGENLLGIALLGETWLVVLKEGDKAELLADAAEKWEGLDVIVVPANSLHNLHPEVFGDFRVLYDPEGMISRTLKRIVEMKGAYPTVWNLRLIDVMEVER
;
A
#
# COMPACT_ATOMS: atom_id res chain seq x y z
N MET A 1 -15.57 5.44 -10.17
CA MET A 1 -14.47 4.97 -9.30
C MET A 1 -14.70 5.13 -7.81
N ILE A 2 -14.44 6.26 -7.14
CA ILE A 2 -14.55 6.36 -5.65
C ILE A 2 -15.93 5.91 -5.13
N GLY A 3 -17.02 6.33 -5.78
CA GLY A 3 -18.38 5.93 -5.42
C GLY A 3 -18.69 4.44 -5.64
N GLU A 4 -17.96 3.75 -6.51
CA GLU A 4 -18.11 2.30 -6.72
C GLU A 4 -17.40 1.51 -5.62
N PHE A 5 -16.16 1.90 -5.27
CA PHE A 5 -15.46 1.33 -4.12
C PHE A 5 -16.26 1.50 -2.83
N ARG A 6 -16.86 2.67 -2.60
CA ARG A 6 -17.74 2.92 -1.45
C ARG A 6 -18.98 2.03 -1.44
N ARG A 7 -19.58 1.77 -2.61
CA ARG A 7 -20.76 0.91 -2.72
C ARG A 7 -20.42 -0.57 -2.52
N HIS A 8 -19.27 -1.01 -3.01
CA HIS A 8 -18.84 -2.42 -2.95
C HIS A 8 -18.29 -2.79 -1.57
N TYR A 9 -17.37 -1.99 -1.02
CA TYR A 9 -16.70 -2.28 0.25
C TYR A 9 -17.40 -1.70 1.48
N GLY A 10 -18.32 -0.75 1.29
CA GLY A 10 -19.18 -0.22 2.36
C GLY A 10 -18.40 0.32 3.56
N GLU A 11 -18.81 -0.08 4.77
CA GLU A 11 -18.19 0.33 6.03
C GLU A 11 -16.79 -0.25 6.24
N ASN A 12 -16.40 -1.27 5.46
CA ASN A 12 -15.05 -1.82 5.52
C ASN A 12 -14.03 -0.90 4.82
N LEU A 13 -14.47 0.05 3.99
CA LEU A 13 -13.57 0.96 3.28
C LEU A 13 -13.00 2.04 4.21
N LEU A 14 -11.68 2.02 4.42
CA LEU A 14 -10.98 3.04 5.19
C LEU A 14 -10.38 4.14 4.32
N GLY A 15 -10.03 3.84 3.08
CA GLY A 15 -9.62 4.89 2.18
C GLY A 15 -9.10 4.41 0.82
N ILE A 16 -8.81 5.39 -0.02
CA ILE A 16 -8.43 5.22 -1.42
C ILE A 16 -7.30 6.19 -1.74
N ALA A 17 -6.26 5.68 -2.39
CA ALA A 17 -5.19 6.48 -2.96
C ALA A 17 -4.89 6.02 -4.39
N LEU A 18 -4.28 6.91 -5.17
CA LEU A 18 -3.61 6.58 -6.43
C LEU A 18 -2.11 6.49 -6.16
N LEU A 19 -1.51 5.41 -6.63
CA LEU A 19 -0.09 5.09 -6.62
C LEU A 19 0.39 5.13 -8.07
N GLY A 20 0.79 6.30 -8.56
CA GLY A 20 0.89 6.52 -10.01
C GLY A 20 -0.45 6.28 -10.71
N GLU A 21 -0.54 5.21 -11.49
CA GLU A 21 -1.76 4.79 -12.21
C GLU A 21 -2.57 3.69 -11.46
N THR A 22 -1.98 3.09 -10.42
CA THR A 22 -2.58 2.00 -9.64
C THR A 22 -3.50 2.55 -8.55
N TRP A 23 -4.71 1.99 -8.44
CA TRP A 23 -5.63 2.31 -7.36
C TRP A 23 -5.31 1.48 -6.13
N LEU A 24 -4.94 2.13 -5.03
CA LEU A 24 -4.83 1.51 -3.72
C LEU A 24 -6.15 1.70 -2.97
N VAL A 25 -6.79 0.59 -2.61
CA VAL A 25 -7.98 0.55 -1.78
C VAL A 25 -7.61 -0.10 -0.45
N VAL A 26 -7.83 0.61 0.65
CA VAL A 26 -7.48 0.15 1.99
C VAL A 26 -8.74 -0.16 2.76
N LEU A 27 -8.85 -1.40 3.23
CA LEU A 27 -9.98 -1.89 4.01
C LEU A 27 -9.60 -2.04 5.48
N LYS A 28 -10.58 -2.06 6.37
CA LYS A 28 -10.36 -2.28 7.81
C LYS A 28 -9.79 -3.67 8.06
N GLU A 29 -10.37 -4.67 7.42
CA GLU A 29 -9.97 -6.07 7.52
C GLU A 29 -10.29 -6.86 6.25
N GLY A 30 -9.74 -8.07 6.17
CA GLY A 30 -9.98 -9.02 5.09
C GLY A 30 -8.76 -9.92 4.85
N ASP A 31 -9.00 -11.11 4.32
CA ASP A 31 -7.94 -12.00 3.88
C ASP A 31 -7.29 -11.46 2.60
N LYS A 32 -5.96 -11.49 2.53
CA LYS A 32 -5.23 -10.90 1.39
C LYS A 32 -5.55 -11.61 0.08
N ALA A 33 -5.65 -12.94 0.08
CA ALA A 33 -5.88 -13.71 -1.13
C ALA A 33 -7.31 -13.47 -1.64
N GLU A 34 -8.29 -13.46 -0.73
CA GLU A 34 -9.68 -13.16 -1.07
C GLU A 34 -9.85 -11.74 -1.62
N LEU A 35 -9.20 -10.74 -1.00
CA LEU A 35 -9.28 -9.36 -1.47
C LEU A 35 -8.64 -9.14 -2.84
N LEU A 36 -7.52 -9.83 -3.13
CA LEU A 36 -6.91 -9.80 -4.46
C LEU A 36 -7.79 -10.49 -5.51
N ALA A 37 -8.42 -11.62 -5.16
CA ALA A 37 -9.33 -12.31 -6.05
C ALA A 37 -10.58 -11.46 -6.36
N ASP A 38 -11.22 -10.89 -5.33
CA ASP A 38 -12.35 -9.95 -5.49
C ASP A 38 -11.97 -8.76 -6.36
N ALA A 39 -10.78 -8.19 -6.15
CA ALA A 39 -10.31 -7.06 -6.94
C ALA A 39 -10.13 -7.42 -8.42
N ALA A 40 -9.53 -8.58 -8.70
CA ALA A 40 -9.28 -9.07 -10.06
C ALA A 40 -10.58 -9.36 -10.81
N GLU A 41 -11.58 -9.93 -10.15
CA GLU A 41 -12.89 -10.21 -10.74
C GLU A 41 -13.73 -8.93 -10.92
N LYS A 42 -13.73 -8.04 -9.94
CA LYS A 42 -14.65 -6.90 -9.90
C LYS A 42 -14.17 -5.70 -10.71
N TRP A 43 -12.87 -5.50 -10.79
CA TRP A 43 -12.24 -4.32 -11.39
C TRP A 43 -11.40 -4.68 -12.61
N GLU A 44 -11.80 -5.72 -13.35
CA GLU A 44 -11.11 -6.17 -14.56
C GLU A 44 -10.82 -5.00 -15.52
N GLY A 45 -9.56 -4.91 -15.98
CA GLY A 45 -9.07 -3.84 -16.84
C GLY A 45 -8.59 -2.58 -16.12
N LEU A 46 -8.67 -2.54 -14.78
CA LEU A 46 -8.05 -1.52 -13.94
C LEU A 46 -6.96 -2.16 -13.07
N ASP A 47 -5.87 -1.41 -12.86
CA ASP A 47 -4.86 -1.80 -11.88
C ASP A 47 -5.32 -1.38 -10.48
N VAL A 48 -5.86 -2.35 -9.72
CA VAL A 48 -6.41 -2.13 -8.38
C VAL A 48 -5.74 -3.08 -7.39
N ILE A 49 -5.15 -2.50 -6.36
CA ILE A 49 -4.60 -3.23 -5.21
C ILE A 49 -5.52 -2.98 -4.01
N VAL A 50 -6.13 -4.05 -3.51
CA VAL A 50 -6.96 -4.02 -2.30
C VAL A 50 -6.18 -4.66 -1.16
N VAL A 51 -6.02 -3.94 -0.06
CA VAL A 51 -5.26 -4.42 1.11
C VAL A 51 -5.98 -4.12 2.42
N PRO A 52 -5.86 -4.98 3.43
CA PRO A 52 -6.26 -4.63 4.79
C PRO A 52 -5.29 -3.60 5.37
N ALA A 53 -5.77 -2.74 6.27
CA ALA A 53 -4.99 -1.65 6.86
C ALA A 53 -3.72 -2.13 7.57
N ASN A 54 -3.80 -3.31 8.21
CA ASN A 54 -2.66 -3.95 8.84
C ASN A 54 -1.55 -4.34 7.86
N SER A 55 -1.75 -4.21 6.55
CA SER A 55 -0.79 -4.59 5.51
C SER A 55 -0.26 -3.41 4.72
N LEU A 56 -0.78 -2.21 5.00
CA LEU A 56 -0.39 -0.98 4.32
C LEU A 56 1.12 -0.67 4.49
N HIS A 57 1.69 -1.04 5.64
CA HIS A 57 3.12 -0.86 5.93
C HIS A 57 4.05 -1.77 5.13
N ASN A 58 3.51 -2.78 4.42
CA ASN A 58 4.29 -3.66 3.55
C ASN A 58 4.44 -3.10 2.14
N LEU A 59 3.79 -1.98 1.82
CA LEU A 59 4.01 -1.31 0.54
C LEU A 59 5.44 -0.77 0.51
N HIS A 60 6.21 -1.20 -0.48
CA HIS A 60 7.58 -0.77 -0.63
C HIS A 60 7.63 0.56 -1.40
N PRO A 61 8.29 1.61 -0.89
CA PRO A 61 8.26 2.96 -1.49
C PRO A 61 8.77 2.99 -2.93
N GLU A 62 9.73 2.12 -3.27
CA GLU A 62 10.25 2.00 -4.64
C GLU A 62 9.24 1.39 -5.64
N VAL A 63 8.19 0.72 -5.15
CA VAL A 63 7.19 0.07 -6.01
C VAL A 63 6.12 1.07 -6.48
N PHE A 64 5.82 2.10 -5.69
CA PHE A 64 4.67 2.96 -5.96
C PHE A 64 4.97 4.44 -6.19
N GLY A 65 6.20 4.91 -5.94
CA GLY A 65 6.63 6.27 -6.30
C GLY A 65 5.75 7.37 -5.68
N ASP A 66 5.30 8.32 -6.51
CA ASP A 66 4.41 9.41 -6.11
C ASP A 66 2.97 8.91 -5.88
N PHE A 67 2.30 9.45 -4.86
CA PHE A 67 0.93 9.08 -4.54
C PHE A 67 0.00 10.29 -4.38
N ARG A 68 -1.29 10.06 -4.62
CA ARG A 68 -2.37 11.01 -4.37
C ARG A 68 -3.46 10.35 -3.55
N VAL A 69 -3.69 10.81 -2.32
CA VAL A 69 -4.81 10.35 -1.51
C VAL A 69 -6.11 10.97 -2.03
N LEU A 70 -7.12 10.13 -2.24
CA LEU A 70 -8.42 10.53 -2.80
C LEU A 70 -9.55 10.45 -1.78
N TYR A 71 -9.47 9.50 -0.84
CA TYR A 71 -10.43 9.33 0.25
C TYR A 71 -9.69 8.79 1.48
N ASP A 72 -9.74 9.51 2.59
CA ASP A 72 -9.05 9.13 3.84
C ASP A 72 -9.65 9.90 5.03
N PRO A 73 -10.88 9.57 5.45
CA PRO A 73 -11.60 10.33 6.46
C PRO A 73 -10.88 10.42 7.81
N GLU A 74 -10.05 9.42 8.15
CA GLU A 74 -9.31 9.37 9.43
C GLU A 74 -7.83 9.79 9.31
N GLY A 75 -7.39 10.15 8.10
CA GLY A 75 -6.01 10.55 7.82
C GLY A 75 -4.98 9.42 7.94
N MET A 76 -5.42 8.16 8.05
CA MET A 76 -4.55 7.00 8.30
C MET A 76 -3.67 6.70 7.09
N ILE A 77 -4.25 6.73 5.88
CA ILE A 77 -3.51 6.45 4.65
C ILE A 77 -2.51 7.55 4.38
N SER A 78 -2.93 8.81 4.52
CA SER A 78 -2.09 9.99 4.32
C SER A 78 -0.87 9.96 5.23
N ARG A 79 -1.04 9.63 6.51
CA ARG A 79 0.08 9.49 7.46
C ARG A 79 0.99 8.32 7.11
N THR A 80 0.41 7.18 6.77
CA THR A 80 1.17 5.95 6.49
C THR A 80 1.98 6.07 5.21
N LEU A 81 1.37 6.50 4.11
CA LEU A 81 2.06 6.66 2.82
C LEU A 81 3.15 7.73 2.89
N LYS A 82 2.91 8.86 3.57
CA LYS A 82 3.96 9.87 3.81
C LYS A 82 5.17 9.26 4.52
N ARG A 83 4.94 8.51 5.60
CA ARG A 83 5.99 7.84 6.35
C ARG A 83 6.75 6.82 5.50
N ILE A 84 6.06 6.06 4.65
CA ILE A 84 6.71 5.11 3.74
C ILE A 84 7.60 5.83 2.72
N VAL A 85 7.13 6.96 2.16
CA VAL A 85 7.93 7.77 1.22
C VAL A 85 9.14 8.43 1.90
N GLU A 86 9.00 8.89 3.15
CA GLU A 86 10.14 9.38 3.94
C GLU A 86 11.21 8.30 4.16
N MET A 87 10.82 7.03 4.13
CA MET A 87 11.75 5.89 4.21
C MET A 87 12.33 5.49 2.85
N LYS A 88 11.99 6.18 1.75
CA LYS A 88 12.60 5.94 0.43
C LYS A 88 14.11 6.16 0.51
N GLY A 89 14.90 5.21 0.01
CA GLY A 89 16.36 5.18 0.17
C GLY A 89 16.88 4.73 1.55
N ALA A 90 16.04 4.78 2.60
CA ALA A 90 16.36 4.27 3.95
C ALA A 90 15.82 2.85 4.21
N TYR A 91 14.87 2.38 3.41
CA TYR A 91 14.44 0.98 3.45
C TYR A 91 15.67 0.10 3.17
N PRO A 92 15.98 -0.89 4.03
CA PRO A 92 17.03 -1.85 3.74
C PRO A 92 16.58 -2.70 2.55
N THR A 93 16.91 -2.23 1.35
CA THR A 93 16.87 -3.04 0.15
C THR A 93 17.92 -4.15 0.30
N VAL A 94 17.76 -5.28 -0.41
CA VAL A 94 18.81 -6.31 -0.47
C VAL A 94 20.17 -5.70 -0.88
N TRP A 95 20.15 -4.62 -1.67
CA TRP A 95 21.32 -3.82 -2.00
C TRP A 95 21.92 -3.10 -0.78
N ASN A 96 21.12 -2.42 0.03
CA ASN A 96 21.57 -1.78 1.28
C ASN A 96 22.06 -2.80 2.31
N LEU A 97 21.45 -3.99 2.39
CA LEU A 97 21.91 -5.08 3.26
C LEU A 97 23.29 -5.62 2.84
N ARG A 98 23.62 -5.62 1.54
CA ARG A 98 24.97 -5.95 1.05
C ARG A 98 26.00 -4.86 1.35
N LEU A 99 25.58 -3.61 1.51
CA LEU A 99 26.47 -2.51 1.96
C LEU A 99 26.70 -2.55 3.47
N ILE A 100 25.81 -3.21 4.22
CA ILE A 100 26.02 -3.63 5.62
C ILE A 100 26.65 -5.04 5.61
N ASP A 101 27.58 -5.29 4.69
CA ASP A 101 28.51 -6.38 4.88
C ASP A 101 29.26 -6.08 6.18
N VAL A 102 29.04 -6.96 7.14
CA VAL A 102 29.65 -7.02 8.45
C VAL A 102 31.13 -6.67 8.31
N MET A 103 31.51 -5.45 8.72
CA MET A 103 32.88 -5.16 9.09
C MET A 103 33.21 -6.12 10.22
N GLU A 104 34.07 -7.08 9.92
CA GLU A 104 34.64 -8.12 10.80
C GLU A 104 34.24 -7.98 12.28
N VAL A 105 33.39 -8.90 12.76
CA VAL A 105 33.29 -9.12 14.21
C VAL A 105 34.61 -9.77 14.62
N GLU A 106 35.54 -8.96 15.11
CA GLU A 106 36.72 -9.48 15.80
C GLU A 106 36.27 -10.40 16.92
N ARG A 107 36.90 -11.58 16.97
CA ARG A 107 36.50 -12.71 17.79
C ARG A 107 36.92 -12.56 19.25
#